data_AF-A0A7J8JND9-F1
#
_entry.id   AF-A0A7J8JND9-F1
#
_cell.length_a   1.000
_cell.length_b   1.000
_cell.length_c   1.000
_cell.angle_alpha   90.00
_cell.angle_beta   90.00
_cell.angle_gamma   90.00
#
_symmetry.space_group_name_H-M   'P 1'
#
loop_
_entity.id
_entity.type
_entity.pdbx_description
1 polymer ?
#
loop_
_entity_poly.entity_id
_entity_poly.type
_entity_poly.pdbx_seq_one_letter_code
_entity_poly.pdbx_strand_id
1 'polypeptide(L)'
;MAQSVLVPPGPDSFRFFTRESLAAIEQRIAEEKATRPKQERKDEDDENGPKPNSDLEAGKSLPFIYGDIPPEMVSEPLEDLDPYYINKKTFIVLNKGKAISRFSATSALYILTPFNPIRKLAIKILVHSLFNVLIMCTILTNCVFMTMSNPPDWTKNVEYTFTGIYTFESLIKILARGFCLEDFTFLRDPWNWLDFTVITFAYVTEFVDLGNVSALRTFRVLRALKTISVIPGLKTIVGALIQSVKKLSDVMILTVFCLSVFALIGLQLFMGNLRNKCLQWPPDNSSFEINITSFFNNSLDGNGTTFNRTMSMFNWDDYIEDKSKIYSFSH
;
A
#
# COMPACT_ATOMS: atom_id res chain seq x y z
N MET A 1 -28.00 -28.90 -24.92
CA MET A 1 -26.66 -29.23 -24.39
C MET A 1 -25.67 -29.28 -25.56
N ALA A 2 -25.09 -28.14 -25.93
CA ALA A 2 -24.00 -28.10 -26.90
C ALA A 2 -22.69 -27.89 -26.11
N GLN A 3 -22.04 -28.98 -25.70
CA GLN A 3 -20.67 -28.93 -25.21
C GLN A 3 -19.81 -28.45 -26.38
N SER A 4 -19.24 -27.25 -26.27
CA SER A 4 -18.17 -26.82 -27.15
C SER A 4 -17.05 -27.85 -27.03
N VAL A 5 -16.80 -28.58 -28.11
CA VAL A 5 -15.67 -29.50 -28.27
C VAL A 5 -14.42 -28.76 -27.81
N LEU A 6 -13.88 -29.14 -26.66
CA LEU A 6 -12.58 -28.69 -26.18
C LEU A 6 -11.58 -29.18 -27.22
N VAL A 7 -11.22 -28.30 -28.16
CA VAL A 7 -10.15 -28.57 -29.11
C VAL A 7 -8.92 -28.89 -28.26
N PRO A 8 -8.23 -30.02 -28.51
CA PRO A 8 -7.04 -30.37 -27.76
C PRO A 8 -6.04 -29.20 -27.82
N PRO A 9 -5.37 -28.86 -26.70
CA PRO A 9 -4.44 -27.74 -26.68
C PRO A 9 -3.37 -27.94 -27.75
N GLY A 10 -3.24 -26.97 -28.65
CA GLY A 10 -2.40 -27.07 -29.84
C GLY A 10 -2.30 -25.72 -30.57
N PRO A 11 -1.51 -25.63 -31.65
CA PRO A 11 -1.22 -24.37 -32.35
C PRO A 11 -2.45 -23.71 -32.99
N ASP A 12 -3.52 -24.47 -33.27
CA ASP A 12 -4.76 -23.98 -33.88
C ASP A 12 -5.82 -23.52 -32.85
N SER A 13 -5.46 -23.42 -31.57
CA SER A 13 -6.41 -23.04 -30.51
C SER A 13 -6.73 -21.54 -30.45
N PHE A 14 -6.01 -20.69 -31.19
CA PHE A 14 -6.23 -19.24 -31.16
C PHE A 14 -7.43 -18.83 -32.00
N ARG A 15 -8.35 -18.09 -31.39
CA ARG A 15 -9.53 -17.51 -32.06
C ARG A 15 -9.68 -16.04 -31.68
N PHE A 16 -10.03 -15.21 -32.66
CA PHE A 16 -10.31 -13.79 -32.41
C PHE A 16 -11.56 -13.61 -31.55
N PHE A 17 -11.52 -12.66 -30.64
CA PHE A 17 -12.68 -12.28 -29.85
C PHE A 17 -13.60 -11.38 -30.69
N THR A 18 -14.72 -11.93 -31.16
CA THR A 18 -15.72 -11.24 -31.99
C THR A 18 -16.97 -10.88 -31.19
N ARG A 19 -17.87 -10.10 -31.79
CA ARG A 19 -19.18 -9.82 -31.17
C ARG A 19 -20.01 -11.09 -30.98
N GLU A 20 -19.84 -12.05 -31.89
CA GLU A 20 -20.52 -13.34 -31.85
C GLU A 20 -20.00 -14.21 -30.70
N SER A 21 -18.69 -14.19 -30.43
CA SER A 21 -18.13 -14.91 -29.30
C SER A 21 -18.60 -14.34 -27.95
N LEU A 22 -18.70 -13.01 -27.82
CA LEU A 22 -19.28 -12.37 -26.64
C LEU A 22 -20.75 -12.76 -26.44
N ALA A 23 -21.56 -12.75 -27.51
CA ALA A 23 -22.96 -13.15 -27.45
C ALA A 23 -23.12 -14.63 -27.07
N ALA A 24 -22.26 -15.50 -27.60
CA ALA A 24 -22.25 -16.92 -27.24
C ALA A 24 -21.89 -17.15 -25.76
N ILE A 25 -20.93 -16.39 -25.22
CA ILE A 25 -20.58 -16.43 -23.78
C ILE A 25 -21.76 -15.95 -22.94
N GLU A 26 -22.44 -14.87 -23.35
CA GLU A 26 -23.60 -14.33 -22.64
C GLU A 26 -24.77 -15.30 -22.59
N GLN A 27 -25.03 -16.01 -23.70
CA GLN A 27 -26.04 -17.07 -23.75
C GLN A 27 -25.69 -18.21 -22.80
N ARG A 28 -24.44 -18.69 -22.79
CA ARG A 28 -24.00 -19.75 -21.86
C ARG A 28 -24.15 -19.33 -20.40
N ILE A 29 -23.82 -18.09 -20.06
CA ILE A 29 -23.99 -17.55 -18.71
C ILE A 29 -25.47 -17.47 -18.33
N ALA A 30 -26.34 -17.07 -19.26
CA ALA A 30 -27.78 -17.00 -19.02
C ALA A 30 -28.39 -18.40 -18.83
N GLU A 31 -27.98 -19.37 -19.64
CA GLU A 31 -28.37 -20.79 -19.51
C GLU A 31 -27.89 -21.37 -18.16
N GLU A 32 -26.65 -21.13 -17.76
CA GLU A 32 -26.12 -21.59 -16.48
C GLU A 32 -26.85 -20.93 -15.29
N LYS A 33 -27.15 -19.62 -15.38
CA LYS A 33 -27.98 -18.92 -14.37
C LYS A 33 -29.42 -19.42 -14.32
N ALA A 34 -29.97 -19.89 -15.45
CA ALA A 34 -31.31 -20.47 -15.50
C ALA A 34 -31.34 -21.91 -14.95
N THR A 35 -30.23 -22.64 -15.09
CA THR A 35 -30.11 -24.03 -14.63
C THR A 35 -29.73 -24.14 -13.15
N ARG A 36 -28.97 -23.17 -12.60
CA ARG A 36 -28.56 -23.12 -11.18
C ARG A 36 -29.40 -22.11 -10.36
N PRO A 37 -30.39 -22.55 -9.57
CA PRO A 37 -31.16 -21.65 -8.69
C PRO A 37 -30.27 -21.06 -7.57
N LYS A 38 -30.64 -19.87 -7.06
CA LYS A 38 -29.86 -19.05 -6.10
C LYS A 38 -29.39 -19.75 -4.81
N GLN A 39 -29.92 -20.93 -4.48
CA GLN A 39 -29.64 -21.66 -3.25
C GLN A 39 -28.25 -22.35 -3.27
N GLU A 40 -27.83 -22.96 -4.39
CA GLU A 40 -26.54 -23.66 -4.52
C GLU A 40 -25.32 -22.71 -4.51
N ARG A 41 -25.56 -21.40 -4.63
CA ARG A 41 -24.50 -20.39 -4.67
C ARG A 41 -23.86 -20.10 -3.31
N LYS A 42 -24.46 -20.59 -2.21
CA LYS A 42 -23.98 -20.37 -0.83
C LYS A 42 -23.11 -21.51 -0.31
N ASP A 43 -23.10 -22.65 -0.98
CA ASP A 43 -22.47 -23.89 -0.50
C ASP A 43 -21.16 -24.25 -1.24
N GLU A 44 -20.76 -23.48 -2.27
CA GLU A 44 -19.48 -23.66 -2.99
C GLU A 44 -18.31 -22.87 -2.36
N ASP A 45 -18.20 -22.84 -1.02
CA ASP A 45 -16.98 -22.43 -0.31
C ASP A 45 -16.02 -23.63 -0.09
N ASP A 46 -16.22 -24.71 -0.85
CA ASP A 46 -15.37 -25.89 -0.85
C ASP A 46 -14.09 -25.63 -1.66
N GLU A 47 -12.93 -25.87 -1.03
CA GLU A 47 -11.57 -25.81 -1.60
C GLU A 47 -11.33 -26.69 -2.86
N ASN A 48 -12.37 -27.37 -3.36
CA ASN A 48 -12.38 -28.36 -4.44
C ASN A 48 -13.12 -27.93 -5.72
N GLY A 49 -13.56 -26.67 -5.84
CA GLY A 49 -14.05 -26.13 -7.12
C GLY A 49 -12.99 -26.17 -8.23
N PRO A 50 -13.38 -26.10 -9.53
CA PRO A 50 -12.42 -26.04 -10.62
C PRO A 50 -11.48 -24.84 -10.43
N LYS A 51 -10.16 -25.10 -10.37
CA LYS A 51 -9.14 -24.06 -10.19
C LYS A 51 -8.61 -23.62 -11.56
N PRO A 52 -8.27 -22.32 -11.73
CA PRO A 52 -7.62 -21.85 -12.95
C PRO A 52 -6.30 -22.58 -13.16
N ASN A 53 -5.93 -22.83 -14.41
CA ASN A 53 -4.71 -23.56 -14.71
C ASN A 53 -3.47 -22.71 -14.39
N SER A 54 -2.54 -23.25 -13.59
CA SER A 54 -1.32 -22.55 -13.14
C SER A 54 -0.40 -22.15 -14.30
N ASP A 55 -0.48 -22.87 -15.42
CA ASP A 55 0.35 -22.65 -16.60
C ASP A 55 -0.17 -21.51 -17.50
N LEU A 56 -1.44 -21.13 -17.34
CA LEU A 56 -2.10 -20.08 -18.10
C LEU A 56 -2.31 -18.79 -17.29
N GLU A 57 -1.64 -18.65 -16.14
CA GLU A 57 -1.77 -17.45 -15.30
C GLU A 57 -1.38 -16.16 -16.04
N ALA A 58 -2.10 -15.07 -15.72
CA ALA A 58 -1.83 -13.76 -16.30
C ALA A 58 -0.41 -13.29 -15.93
N GLY A 59 0.37 -12.87 -16.92
CA GLY A 59 1.76 -12.46 -16.79
C GLY A 59 2.79 -13.57 -17.02
N LYS A 60 2.38 -14.85 -17.12
CA LYS A 60 3.27 -15.93 -17.55
C LYS A 60 3.39 -15.99 -19.08
N SER A 61 4.50 -16.56 -19.55
CA SER A 61 4.69 -16.91 -20.95
C SER A 61 3.84 -18.11 -21.31
N LEU A 62 3.22 -18.06 -22.49
CA LEU A 62 2.42 -19.14 -23.03
C LEU A 62 3.24 -20.46 -23.08
N PRO A 63 2.68 -21.60 -22.63
CA PRO A 63 3.34 -22.90 -22.72
C PRO A 63 3.70 -23.28 -24.16
N PHE A 64 4.80 -24.02 -24.33
CA PHE A 64 5.32 -24.42 -25.65
C PHE A 64 4.31 -25.23 -26.50
N ILE A 65 3.35 -25.89 -25.85
CA ILE A 65 2.29 -26.72 -26.47
C ILE A 65 1.45 -25.93 -27.49
N TYR A 66 1.29 -24.62 -27.29
CA TYR A 66 0.51 -23.74 -28.15
C TYR A 66 1.27 -23.19 -29.37
N GLY A 67 2.56 -23.55 -29.54
CA GLY A 67 3.36 -23.15 -30.70
C GLY A 67 3.72 -21.65 -30.76
N ASP A 68 3.95 -21.17 -31.97
CA ASP A 68 4.24 -19.77 -32.27
C ASP A 68 2.96 -19.01 -32.63
N ILE A 69 2.84 -17.78 -32.13
CA ILE A 69 1.65 -16.94 -32.33
C ILE A 69 1.74 -16.31 -33.72
N PRO A 70 0.69 -16.42 -34.56
CA PRO A 70 0.64 -15.73 -35.84
C PRO A 70 0.86 -14.22 -35.67
N PRO A 71 1.70 -13.55 -36.49
CA PRO A 71 2.02 -12.13 -36.33
C PRO A 71 0.79 -11.20 -36.31
N GLU A 72 -0.28 -11.58 -37.01
CA GLU A 72 -1.55 -10.83 -37.09
C GLU A 72 -2.40 -10.90 -35.81
N MET A 73 -2.16 -11.89 -34.94
CA MET A 73 -2.93 -12.10 -33.71
C MET A 73 -2.27 -11.46 -32.47
N VAL A 74 -1.08 -10.88 -32.64
CA VAL A 74 -0.33 -10.25 -31.54
C VAL A 74 -0.96 -8.90 -31.19
N SER A 75 -1.20 -8.66 -29.89
CA SER A 75 -1.86 -7.45 -29.38
C SER A 75 -3.30 -7.24 -29.87
N GLU A 76 -3.94 -8.28 -30.40
CA GLU A 76 -5.37 -8.31 -30.70
C GLU A 76 -6.12 -9.13 -29.64
N PRO A 77 -7.41 -8.86 -29.41
CA PRO A 77 -8.21 -9.59 -28.43
C PRO A 77 -8.55 -10.99 -28.95
N LEU A 78 -8.22 -12.01 -28.16
CA LEU A 78 -8.42 -13.43 -28.44
C LEU A 78 -9.34 -14.07 -27.38
N GLU A 79 -10.00 -15.16 -27.75
CA GLU A 79 -10.79 -15.97 -26.81
C GLU A 79 -9.90 -16.60 -25.72
N ASP A 80 -10.45 -16.77 -24.51
CA ASP A 80 -9.70 -17.35 -23.38
C ASP A 80 -9.39 -18.83 -23.65
N LEU A 81 -8.13 -19.22 -23.46
CA LEU A 81 -7.63 -20.59 -23.71
C LEU A 81 -7.92 -21.54 -22.55
N ASP A 82 -8.21 -21.00 -21.36
CA ASP A 82 -8.41 -21.79 -20.15
C ASP A 82 -9.89 -22.21 -20.03
N PRO A 83 -10.21 -23.52 -19.95
CA PRO A 83 -11.57 -24.03 -19.80
C PRO A 83 -12.32 -23.43 -18.60
N TYR A 84 -11.60 -23.04 -17.54
CA TYR A 84 -12.18 -22.40 -16.37
C TYR A 84 -12.84 -21.04 -16.68
N TYR A 85 -12.36 -20.34 -17.72
CA TYR A 85 -12.84 -19.01 -18.09
C TYR A 85 -13.84 -19.02 -19.26
N ILE A 86 -14.20 -20.19 -19.82
CA ILE A 86 -15.06 -20.31 -21.01
C ILE A 86 -16.48 -19.75 -20.82
N ASN A 87 -16.96 -19.78 -19.56
CA ASN A 87 -18.25 -19.23 -19.12
C ASN A 87 -18.09 -17.88 -18.41
N LYS A 88 -16.92 -17.24 -18.49
CA LYS A 88 -16.67 -15.90 -17.94
C LYS A 88 -16.54 -14.91 -19.09
N LYS A 89 -16.99 -13.67 -18.87
CA LYS A 89 -16.82 -12.57 -19.82
C LYS A 89 -15.36 -12.09 -19.79
N THR A 90 -14.41 -12.90 -20.27
CA THR A 90 -12.99 -12.57 -20.37
C THR A 90 -12.47 -12.77 -21.79
N PHE A 91 -11.40 -12.05 -22.10
CA PHE A 91 -10.61 -12.24 -23.31
C PHE A 91 -9.12 -12.11 -22.96
N ILE A 92 -8.26 -12.74 -23.74
CA ILE A 92 -6.81 -12.68 -23.57
C ILE A 92 -6.19 -11.80 -24.65
N VAL A 93 -5.07 -11.17 -24.33
CA VAL A 93 -4.23 -10.47 -25.29
C VAL A 93 -2.81 -10.94 -25.07
N LEU A 94 -2.16 -11.33 -26.16
CA LEU A 94 -0.80 -11.84 -26.15
C LEU A 94 0.18 -10.74 -26.59
N ASN A 95 1.27 -10.61 -25.84
CA ASN A 95 2.39 -9.74 -26.22
C ASN A 95 3.32 -10.45 -27.23
N LYS A 96 4.20 -9.70 -27.92
CA LYS A 96 5.26 -10.23 -28.79
C LYS A 96 6.15 -11.26 -28.09
N GLY A 97 6.31 -11.14 -26.76
CA GLY A 97 7.05 -12.10 -25.92
C GLY A 97 6.20 -13.28 -25.39
N LYS A 98 5.07 -13.61 -26.03
CA LYS A 98 4.13 -14.68 -25.63
C LYS A 98 3.53 -14.54 -24.21
N ALA A 99 3.60 -13.37 -23.60
CA ALA A 99 3.03 -13.14 -22.27
C ALA A 99 1.49 -12.99 -22.34
N ILE A 100 0.77 -13.70 -21.48
CA ILE A 100 -0.70 -13.71 -21.43
C ILE A 100 -1.19 -12.55 -20.57
N SER A 101 -1.99 -11.65 -21.13
CA SER A 101 -2.70 -10.62 -20.37
C SER A 101 -4.21 -10.85 -20.47
N ARG A 102 -4.89 -11.13 -19.35
CA ARG A 102 -6.34 -11.32 -19.29
C ARG A 102 -7.06 -10.00 -19.03
N PHE A 103 -8.19 -9.81 -19.70
CA PHE A 103 -9.06 -8.64 -19.58
C PHE A 103 -10.53 -9.05 -19.48
N SER A 104 -11.35 -8.24 -18.82
CA SER A 104 -12.80 -8.44 -18.79
C SER A 104 -13.45 -7.94 -20.08
N ALA A 105 -14.35 -8.71 -20.68
CA ALA A 105 -15.12 -8.32 -21.86
C ALA A 105 -16.33 -7.41 -21.55
N THR A 106 -16.56 -7.04 -20.29
CA THR A 106 -17.65 -6.14 -19.89
C THR A 106 -17.40 -4.69 -20.32
N SER A 107 -18.46 -3.89 -20.50
CA SER A 107 -18.32 -2.47 -20.87
C SER A 107 -17.61 -1.68 -19.78
N ALA A 108 -16.50 -1.02 -20.13
CA ALA A 108 -15.82 -0.11 -19.23
C ALA A 108 -16.59 1.21 -19.13
N LEU A 109 -16.74 1.78 -17.92
CA LEU A 109 -17.42 3.08 -17.68
C LEU A 109 -18.85 3.16 -18.26
N TYR A 110 -19.58 2.04 -18.32
CA TYR A 110 -20.93 1.91 -18.90
C TYR A 110 -21.08 2.28 -20.40
N ILE A 111 -20.07 2.89 -21.03
CA ILE A 111 -20.14 3.44 -22.40
C ILE A 111 -19.10 2.79 -23.33
N LEU A 112 -18.00 2.27 -22.78
CA LEU A 112 -16.89 1.72 -23.56
C LEU A 112 -17.00 0.20 -23.72
N THR A 113 -17.78 -0.23 -24.70
CA THR A 113 -17.83 -1.60 -25.20
C THR A 113 -16.42 -2.10 -25.56
N PRO A 114 -16.06 -3.38 -25.35
CA PRO A 114 -14.75 -3.96 -25.70
C PRO A 114 -14.30 -3.69 -27.14
N PHE A 115 -15.24 -3.45 -28.05
CA PHE A 115 -14.97 -3.18 -29.47
C PHE A 115 -14.67 -1.71 -29.80
N ASN A 116 -14.74 -0.79 -28.84
CA ASN A 116 -14.46 0.63 -29.12
C ASN A 116 -12.98 0.86 -29.44
N PRO A 117 -12.66 1.70 -30.45
CA PRO A 117 -11.28 1.92 -30.89
C PRO A 117 -10.40 2.50 -29.77
N ILE A 118 -10.97 3.35 -28.91
CA ILE A 118 -10.29 3.93 -27.74
C ILE A 118 -9.81 2.84 -26.78
N ARG A 119 -10.68 1.84 -26.52
CA ARG A 119 -10.36 0.74 -25.61
C ARG A 119 -9.35 -0.22 -26.22
N LYS A 120 -9.48 -0.55 -27.51
CA LYS A 120 -8.46 -1.32 -28.24
C LYS A 120 -7.10 -0.64 -28.22
N LEU A 121 -7.05 0.68 -28.43
CA LEU A 121 -5.81 1.44 -28.35
C LEU A 121 -5.23 1.42 -26.93
N ALA A 122 -6.05 1.62 -25.89
CA ALA A 122 -5.62 1.55 -24.50
C ALA A 122 -5.03 0.18 -24.14
N ILE A 123 -5.66 -0.91 -24.58
CA ILE A 123 -5.16 -2.28 -24.38
C ILE A 123 -3.83 -2.49 -25.12
N LYS A 124 -3.74 -2.04 -26.38
CA LYS A 124 -2.52 -2.15 -27.19
C LYS A 124 -1.35 -1.37 -26.56
N ILE A 125 -1.61 -0.18 -26.01
CA ILE A 125 -0.62 0.61 -25.27
C ILE A 125 -0.21 -0.11 -23.97
N LEU A 126 -1.18 -0.62 -23.19
CA LEU A 126 -0.92 -1.26 -21.90
C LEU A 126 -0.09 -2.55 -22.02
N VAL A 127 -0.34 -3.34 -23.06
CA VAL A 127 0.39 -4.61 -23.30
C VAL A 127 1.79 -4.33 -23.88
N HIS A 128 2.03 -3.14 -24.43
CA HIS A 128 3.31 -2.82 -25.06
C HIS A 128 4.47 -2.80 -24.06
N SER A 129 5.56 -3.51 -24.37
CA SER A 129 6.73 -3.60 -23.46
C SER A 129 7.35 -2.24 -23.16
N LEU A 130 7.43 -1.33 -24.15
CA LEU A 130 7.98 0.02 -23.93
C LEU A 130 7.19 0.83 -22.90
N PHE A 131 5.88 0.61 -22.80
CA PHE A 131 5.06 1.32 -21.81
C PHE A 131 5.46 0.91 -20.39
N ASN A 132 5.63 -0.39 -20.14
CA ASN A 132 6.11 -0.89 -18.85
C ASN A 132 7.53 -0.39 -18.52
N VAL A 133 8.43 -0.35 -19.52
CA VAL A 133 9.79 0.19 -19.33
C VAL A 133 9.75 1.69 -19.00
N LEU A 134 8.91 2.47 -19.68
CA LEU A 134 8.74 3.91 -19.42
C LEU A 134 8.29 4.16 -17.97
N ILE A 135 7.26 3.45 -17.51
CA ILE A 135 6.78 3.59 -16.12
C ILE A 135 7.86 3.17 -15.12
N MET A 136 8.57 2.07 -15.38
CA MET A 136 9.67 1.61 -14.52
C MET A 136 10.78 2.68 -14.42
N CYS A 137 11.25 3.20 -15.55
CA CYS A 137 12.23 4.29 -15.59
C CYS A 137 11.73 5.52 -14.82
N THR A 138 10.46 5.90 -14.99
CA THR A 138 9.86 7.04 -14.29
C THR A 138 9.89 6.86 -12.77
N ILE A 139 9.57 5.66 -12.28
CA ILE A 139 9.62 5.34 -10.85
C ILE A 139 11.05 5.44 -10.32
N LEU A 140 12.02 4.85 -11.02
CA LEU A 140 13.43 4.92 -10.61
C LEU A 140 13.94 6.36 -10.56
N THR A 141 13.66 7.16 -11.59
CA THR A 141 14.05 8.57 -11.62
C THR A 141 13.39 9.32 -10.46
N ASN A 142 12.11 9.08 -10.18
CA ASN A 142 11.42 9.71 -9.06
C ASN A 142 12.03 9.31 -7.69
N CYS A 143 12.45 8.07 -7.52
CA CYS A 143 13.18 7.63 -6.32
C CYS A 143 14.51 8.37 -6.16
N VAL A 144 15.26 8.59 -7.25
CA VAL A 144 16.52 9.37 -7.21
C VAL A 144 16.25 10.79 -6.73
N PHE A 145 15.21 11.46 -7.25
CA PHE A 145 14.82 12.79 -6.80
C PHE A 145 14.45 12.84 -5.31
N MET A 146 13.85 11.78 -4.75
CA MET A 146 13.53 11.73 -3.31
C MET A 146 14.76 11.65 -2.41
N THR A 147 15.89 11.18 -2.92
CA THR A 147 17.14 11.13 -2.14
C THR A 147 17.83 12.48 -2.01
N MET A 148 17.41 13.49 -2.78
CA MET A 148 17.97 14.83 -2.71
C MET A 148 17.46 15.57 -1.46
N SER A 149 18.36 15.87 -0.53
CA SER A 149 18.02 16.52 0.75
C SER A 149 17.48 17.94 0.60
N ASN A 150 17.98 18.70 -0.38
CA ASN A 150 17.56 20.07 -0.68
C ASN A 150 17.14 20.17 -2.15
N PRO A 151 15.86 19.89 -2.46
CA PRO A 151 15.38 19.96 -3.83
C PRO A 151 15.30 21.43 -4.27
N PRO A 152 15.89 21.79 -5.43
CA PRO A 152 15.74 23.11 -6.01
C PRO A 152 14.30 23.34 -6.51
N ASP A 153 13.89 24.61 -6.67
CA ASP A 153 12.49 24.98 -7.00
C ASP A 153 11.96 24.35 -8.30
N TRP A 154 12.84 24.09 -9.28
CA TRP A 154 12.46 23.41 -10.53
C TRP A 154 12.06 21.94 -10.33
N THR A 155 12.46 21.31 -9.23
CA THR A 155 12.08 19.93 -8.91
C THR A 155 10.57 19.79 -8.75
N LYS A 156 9.86 20.86 -8.32
CA LYS A 156 8.40 20.85 -8.21
C LYS A 156 7.70 20.61 -9.56
N ASN A 157 8.21 21.19 -10.64
CA ASN A 157 7.68 20.96 -12.00
C ASN A 157 7.91 19.52 -12.46
N VAL A 158 9.04 18.92 -12.07
CA VAL A 158 9.34 17.52 -12.36
C VAL A 158 8.42 16.59 -11.54
N GLU A 159 8.11 16.93 -10.29
CA GLU A 159 7.14 16.20 -9.46
C GLU A 159 5.72 16.21 -10.05
N TYR A 160 5.29 17.32 -10.63
CA TYR A 160 4.04 17.39 -11.39
C TYR A 160 4.07 16.52 -12.64
N THR A 161 5.20 16.51 -13.34
CA THR A 161 5.39 15.66 -14.53
C THR A 161 5.26 14.19 -14.15
N PHE A 162 5.90 13.74 -13.06
CA PHE A 162 5.75 12.38 -12.56
C PHE A 162 4.31 12.06 -12.17
N THR A 163 3.63 12.98 -11.49
CA THR A 163 2.22 12.81 -11.11
C THR A 163 1.33 12.66 -12.35
N GLY A 164 1.54 13.48 -13.38
CA GLY A 164 0.83 13.40 -14.66
C GLY A 164 1.06 12.05 -15.38
N ILE A 165 2.30 11.55 -15.41
CA ILE A 165 2.62 10.24 -16.00
C ILE A 165 1.86 9.12 -15.26
N TYR A 166 1.83 9.14 -13.92
CA TYR A 166 1.10 8.14 -13.14
C TYR A 166 -0.41 8.23 -13.33
N THR A 167 -0.97 9.43 -13.40
CA THR A 167 -2.39 9.64 -13.72
C THR A 167 -2.72 9.07 -15.10
N PHE A 168 -1.88 9.34 -16.10
CA PHE A 168 -2.06 8.82 -17.45
C PHE A 168 -2.02 7.29 -17.49
N GLU A 169 -1.08 6.67 -16.78
CA GLU A 169 -1.00 5.22 -16.67
C GLU A 169 -2.25 4.61 -16.03
N SER A 170 -2.67 5.13 -14.88
CA SER A 170 -3.88 4.66 -14.22
C SER A 170 -5.11 4.87 -15.08
N LEU A 171 -5.20 5.99 -15.80
CA LEU A 171 -6.28 6.23 -16.75
C LEU A 171 -6.30 5.17 -17.86
N ILE A 172 -5.15 4.85 -18.47
CA ILE A 172 -5.06 3.76 -19.48
C ILE A 172 -5.50 2.43 -18.88
N LYS A 173 -5.06 2.10 -17.65
CA LYS A 173 -5.47 0.86 -16.97
C LYS A 173 -6.98 0.81 -16.72
N ILE A 174 -7.57 1.91 -16.27
CA ILE A 174 -9.02 2.03 -16.03
C ILE A 174 -9.79 1.90 -17.36
N LEU A 175 -9.32 2.52 -18.44
CA LEU A 175 -9.95 2.42 -19.76
C LEU A 175 -9.84 1.00 -20.35
N ALA A 176 -8.73 0.30 -20.12
CA ALA A 176 -8.52 -1.05 -20.60
C ALA A 176 -9.33 -2.09 -19.81
N ARG A 177 -9.30 -2.03 -18.47
CA ARG A 177 -9.88 -3.04 -17.56
C ARG A 177 -11.30 -2.72 -17.08
N GLY A 178 -11.73 -1.46 -17.13
CA GLY A 178 -13.01 -1.01 -16.59
C GLY A 178 -12.92 -0.56 -15.12
N PHE A 179 -13.85 0.33 -14.72
CA PHE A 179 -13.81 1.03 -13.44
C PHE A 179 -14.30 0.21 -12.24
N CYS A 180 -15.55 -0.32 -12.24
CA CYS A 180 -16.17 -0.80 -10.99
C CYS A 180 -17.22 -1.94 -11.09
N LEU A 181 -17.37 -2.69 -12.18
CA LEU A 181 -18.63 -3.43 -12.43
C LEU A 181 -18.66 -4.96 -12.39
N GLU A 182 -17.55 -5.71 -12.34
CA GLU A 182 -17.61 -7.18 -12.14
C GLU A 182 -16.22 -7.85 -11.95
N ASP A 183 -16.16 -9.18 -11.77
CA ASP A 183 -15.07 -9.98 -11.18
C ASP A 183 -13.60 -9.80 -11.69
N PHE A 184 -13.34 -9.04 -12.75
CA PHE A 184 -11.98 -8.70 -13.26
C PHE A 184 -11.73 -7.19 -13.36
N THR A 185 -12.31 -6.43 -12.45
CA THR A 185 -12.27 -4.97 -12.41
C THR A 185 -10.94 -4.44 -11.86
N PHE A 186 -10.54 -3.23 -12.29
CA PHE A 186 -9.34 -2.52 -11.80
C PHE A 186 -9.19 -2.54 -10.28
N LEU A 187 -10.30 -2.37 -9.53
CA LEU A 187 -10.32 -2.35 -8.06
C LEU A 187 -10.29 -3.73 -7.39
N ARG A 188 -10.27 -4.87 -8.10
CA ARG A 188 -10.16 -6.18 -7.43
C ARG A 188 -8.72 -6.62 -7.22
N ASP A 189 -7.80 -6.09 -8.04
CA ASP A 189 -6.36 -6.31 -7.87
C ASP A 189 -5.82 -5.40 -6.76
N PRO A 190 -5.29 -5.95 -5.64
CA PRO A 190 -4.70 -5.13 -4.57
C PRO A 190 -3.55 -4.23 -5.06
N TRP A 191 -2.88 -4.65 -6.13
CA TRP A 191 -1.80 -3.90 -6.77
C TRP A 191 -2.27 -2.65 -7.52
N ASN A 192 -3.48 -2.68 -8.06
CA ASN A 192 -4.08 -1.52 -8.71
C ASN A 192 -4.69 -0.56 -7.68
N TRP A 193 -5.14 -1.07 -6.52
CA TRP A 193 -5.46 -0.23 -5.36
C TRP A 193 -4.25 0.57 -4.92
N LEU A 194 -3.07 -0.05 -4.87
CA LEU A 194 -1.83 0.66 -4.56
C LEU A 194 -1.60 1.82 -5.55
N ASP A 195 -1.74 1.57 -6.86
CA ASP A 195 -1.60 2.63 -7.88
C ASP A 195 -2.60 3.78 -7.68
N PHE A 196 -3.87 3.45 -7.41
CA PHE A 196 -4.92 4.43 -7.17
C PHE A 196 -4.70 5.25 -5.88
N THR A 197 -4.30 4.61 -4.79
CA THR A 197 -4.01 5.29 -3.52
C THR A 197 -2.84 6.26 -3.67
N VAL A 198 -1.78 5.85 -4.38
CA VAL A 198 -0.61 6.71 -4.65
C VAL A 198 -1.02 7.98 -5.41
N ILE A 199 -1.88 7.86 -6.42
CA ILE A 199 -2.37 9.01 -7.20
C ILE A 199 -3.30 9.88 -6.36
N THR A 200 -4.20 9.27 -5.59
CA THR A 200 -5.12 10.00 -4.71
C THR A 200 -4.35 10.81 -3.68
N PHE A 201 -3.35 10.21 -3.02
CA PHE A 201 -2.48 10.94 -2.08
C PHE A 201 -1.71 12.06 -2.78
N ALA A 202 -1.19 11.84 -3.99
CA ALA A 202 -0.51 12.87 -4.75
C ALA A 202 -1.39 14.10 -5.02
N TYR A 203 -2.66 13.89 -5.40
CA TYR A 203 -3.59 14.99 -5.62
C TYR A 203 -4.05 15.64 -4.31
N VAL A 204 -4.29 14.86 -3.25
CA VAL A 204 -4.68 15.40 -1.94
C VAL A 204 -3.58 16.31 -1.38
N THR A 205 -2.31 15.92 -1.53
CA THR A 205 -1.18 16.76 -1.10
C THR A 205 -1.02 18.06 -1.89
N GLU A 206 -1.67 18.15 -3.07
CA GLU A 206 -1.60 19.32 -3.94
C GLU A 206 -2.83 20.23 -3.79
N PHE A 207 -4.02 19.64 -3.64
CA PHE A 207 -5.27 20.38 -3.54
C PHE A 207 -5.58 20.88 -2.13
N VAL A 208 -4.99 20.27 -1.10
CA VAL A 208 -5.18 20.68 0.28
C VAL A 208 -3.86 21.20 0.83
N ASP A 209 -3.74 22.53 0.94
CA ASP A 209 -2.68 23.20 1.71
C ASP A 209 -2.90 22.93 3.20
N LEU A 210 -2.69 21.67 3.60
CA LEU A 210 -2.69 21.21 4.99
C LEU A 210 -1.39 21.65 5.68
N GLY A 211 -1.11 22.95 5.70
CA GLY A 211 -0.07 23.58 6.54
C GLY A 211 1.30 22.88 6.60
N ASN A 212 2.08 23.23 7.64
CA ASN A 212 3.45 22.76 7.84
C ASN A 212 3.51 21.32 8.41
N VAL A 213 2.77 20.38 7.83
CA VAL A 213 2.76 18.99 8.30
C VAL A 213 3.81 18.22 7.51
N SER A 214 5.02 18.13 8.08
CA SER A 214 6.15 17.33 7.57
C SER A 214 5.74 15.92 7.11
N ALA A 215 4.70 15.34 7.72
CA ALA A 215 4.16 14.01 7.39
C ALA A 215 3.66 13.87 5.93
N LEU A 216 3.15 14.93 5.29
CA LEU A 216 2.66 14.86 3.91
C LEU A 216 3.78 14.63 2.90
N ARG A 217 5.00 15.07 3.23
CA ARG A 217 6.21 14.80 2.46
C ARG A 217 6.55 13.31 2.47
N THR A 218 6.31 12.63 3.58
CA THR A 218 6.59 11.19 3.75
C THR A 218 5.69 10.33 2.85
N PHE A 219 4.45 10.74 2.56
CA PHE A 219 3.57 9.99 1.65
C PHE A 219 4.07 9.94 0.22
N ARG A 220 5.00 10.82 -0.19
CA ARG A 220 5.64 10.75 -1.51
C ARG A 220 6.35 9.42 -1.71
N VAL A 221 6.91 8.83 -0.65
CA VAL A 221 7.60 7.52 -0.66
C VAL A 221 6.67 6.38 -1.08
N LEU A 222 5.34 6.51 -0.92
CA LEU A 222 4.38 5.51 -1.40
C LEU A 222 4.49 5.28 -2.92
N ARG A 223 4.95 6.28 -3.70
CA ARG A 223 5.21 6.13 -5.14
C ARG A 223 6.29 5.10 -5.43
N ALA A 224 7.28 4.92 -4.54
CA ALA A 224 8.31 3.90 -4.71
C ALA A 224 7.72 2.47 -4.58
N LEU A 225 6.65 2.30 -3.78
CA LEU A 225 5.94 1.02 -3.65
C LEU A 225 5.24 0.61 -4.95
N LYS A 226 5.01 1.55 -5.88
CA LYS A 226 4.48 1.26 -7.22
C LYS A 226 5.39 0.30 -8.00
N THR A 227 6.68 0.25 -7.71
CA THR A 227 7.61 -0.75 -8.28
C THR A 227 7.10 -2.18 -8.10
N ILE A 228 6.42 -2.46 -6.98
CA ILE A 228 5.83 -3.77 -6.68
C ILE A 228 4.69 -4.10 -7.65
N SER A 229 3.89 -3.11 -8.07
CA SER A 229 2.78 -3.35 -9.00
C SER A 229 3.26 -3.52 -10.45
N VAL A 230 4.44 -3.00 -10.80
CA VAL A 230 5.02 -3.05 -12.15
C VAL A 230 5.85 -4.32 -12.38
N ILE A 231 6.62 -4.77 -11.39
CA ILE A 231 7.49 -5.95 -11.52
C ILE A 231 6.71 -7.22 -11.12
N PRO A 232 6.41 -8.15 -12.06
CA PRO A 232 5.60 -9.32 -11.75
C PRO A 232 6.25 -10.24 -10.70
N GLY A 233 7.59 -10.41 -10.74
CA GLY A 233 8.31 -11.20 -9.74
C GLY A 233 8.21 -10.63 -8.32
N LEU A 234 8.11 -9.30 -8.18
CA LEU A 234 8.04 -8.65 -6.87
C LEU A 234 6.66 -8.88 -6.21
N LYS A 235 5.59 -9.03 -7.00
CA LYS A 235 4.25 -9.39 -6.50
C LYS A 235 4.26 -10.74 -5.80
N THR A 236 4.94 -11.72 -6.39
CA THR A 236 5.05 -13.07 -5.82
C THR A 236 5.79 -13.05 -4.48
N ILE A 237 6.90 -12.31 -4.42
CA ILE A 237 7.71 -12.19 -3.19
C ILE A 237 6.88 -11.55 -2.07
N VAL A 238 6.20 -10.43 -2.34
CA VAL A 238 5.38 -9.76 -1.33
C VAL A 238 4.19 -10.61 -0.91
N GLY A 239 3.58 -11.34 -1.84
CA GLY A 239 2.52 -12.32 -1.53
C GLY A 239 3.01 -13.40 -0.56
N ALA A 240 4.19 -13.99 -0.82
CA ALA A 240 4.81 -14.97 0.07
C ALA A 240 5.15 -14.36 1.44
N LEU A 241 5.62 -13.12 1.49
CA LEU A 241 5.89 -12.40 2.73
C LEU A 241 4.61 -12.23 3.57
N ILE A 242 3.52 -11.76 2.96
CA ILE A 242 2.22 -11.59 3.64
C ILE A 242 1.70 -12.94 4.16
N GLN A 243 1.83 -14.01 3.37
CA GLN A 243 1.46 -15.36 3.80
C GLN A 243 2.30 -15.82 5.00
N SER A 244 3.58 -15.46 5.03
CA SER A 244 4.49 -15.80 6.12
C SER A 244 4.10 -15.06 7.41
N VAL A 245 3.72 -13.79 7.31
CA VAL A 245 3.22 -13.00 8.47
C VAL A 245 1.93 -13.61 9.04
N LYS A 246 1.00 -14.08 8.19
CA LYS A 246 -0.21 -14.76 8.66
C LYS A 246 0.10 -16.00 9.49
N LYS A 247 1.10 -16.79 9.12
CA LYS A 247 1.54 -17.98 9.88
C LYS A 247 2.21 -17.63 11.20
N LEU A 248 2.85 -16.47 11.30
CA LEU A 248 3.49 -16.00 12.53
C LEU A 248 2.51 -15.35 13.52
N SER A 249 1.24 -15.14 13.14
CA SER A 249 0.25 -14.45 13.99
C SER A 249 0.08 -15.11 15.37
N ASP A 250 0.08 -16.44 15.43
CA ASP A 250 -0.04 -17.20 16.68
C ASP A 250 1.17 -16.96 17.60
N VAL A 251 2.38 -17.05 17.05
CA VAL A 251 3.64 -16.76 17.78
C VAL A 251 3.68 -15.31 18.25
N MET A 252 3.17 -14.36 17.47
CA MET A 252 3.08 -12.95 17.87
C MET A 252 2.14 -12.78 19.07
N ILE A 253 0.99 -13.44 19.11
CA ILE A 253 0.05 -13.39 20.24
C ILE A 253 0.70 -13.95 21.51
N LEU A 254 1.34 -15.12 21.43
CA LEU A 254 2.07 -15.72 22.55
C LEU A 254 3.18 -14.78 23.07
N THR A 255 3.92 -14.16 22.14
CA THR A 255 5.01 -13.23 22.48
C THR A 255 4.47 -12.00 23.21
N VAL A 256 3.41 -11.38 22.70
CA VAL A 256 2.77 -10.21 23.33
C VAL A 256 2.23 -10.56 24.72
N PHE A 257 1.62 -11.73 24.88
CA PHE A 257 1.15 -12.22 26.19
C PHE A 257 2.31 -12.36 27.19
N CYS A 258 3.39 -13.03 26.78
CA CYS A 258 4.56 -13.25 27.62
C CYS A 258 5.23 -11.92 28.02
N LEU A 259 5.44 -11.02 27.07
CA LEU A 259 5.97 -9.68 27.33
C LEU A 259 5.07 -8.86 28.26
N SER A 260 3.74 -9.03 28.17
CA SER A 260 2.79 -8.35 29.05
C SER A 260 2.92 -8.83 30.50
N VAL A 261 3.06 -10.15 30.74
CA VAL A 261 3.26 -10.70 32.08
C VAL A 261 4.58 -10.19 32.68
N PHE A 262 5.68 -10.25 31.92
CA PHE A 262 6.95 -9.72 32.39
C PHE A 262 6.91 -8.21 32.61
N ALA A 263 6.19 -7.46 31.77
CA ALA A 263 6.02 -6.02 31.96
C ALA A 263 5.26 -5.70 33.27
N LEU A 264 4.24 -6.48 33.65
CA LEU A 264 3.52 -6.29 34.92
C LEU A 264 4.40 -6.59 36.13
N ILE A 265 5.15 -7.70 36.09
CA ILE A 265 6.11 -8.05 37.15
C ILE A 265 7.20 -6.96 37.24
N GLY A 266 7.76 -6.55 36.10
CA GLY A 266 8.78 -5.51 36.04
C GLY A 266 8.28 -4.16 36.53
N LEU A 267 7.05 -3.78 36.20
CA LEU A 267 6.43 -2.56 36.72
C LEU A 267 6.31 -2.63 38.23
N GLN A 268 5.81 -3.74 38.79
CA GLN A 268 5.65 -3.87 40.25
C GLN A 268 7.00 -3.86 41.00
N LEU A 269 8.04 -4.49 40.44
CA LEU A 269 9.35 -4.57 41.06
C LEU A 269 10.18 -3.29 40.92
N PHE A 270 10.04 -2.57 39.80
CA PHE A 270 10.91 -1.44 39.46
C PHE A 270 10.17 -0.10 39.44
N MET A 271 8.91 -0.04 39.91
CA MET A 271 8.17 1.22 40.00
C MET A 271 8.96 2.25 40.81
N GLY A 272 9.31 3.37 40.17
CA GLY A 272 10.02 4.47 40.81
C GLY A 272 11.51 4.25 41.09
N ASN A 273 12.01 3.00 41.11
CA ASN A 273 13.39 2.69 41.48
C ASN A 273 14.42 3.33 40.52
N LEU A 274 14.11 3.43 39.23
CA LEU A 274 14.96 4.07 38.21
C LEU A 274 15.04 5.61 38.33
N ARG A 275 14.20 6.23 39.18
CA ARG A 275 14.25 7.67 39.46
C ARG A 275 15.09 8.02 40.68
N ASN A 276 15.62 7.02 41.39
CA ASN A 276 16.49 7.24 42.54
C ASN A 276 17.77 7.93 42.09
N LYS A 277 18.02 9.11 42.65
CA LYS A 277 19.21 9.93 42.39
C LYS A 277 19.87 10.27 43.72
N CYS A 278 21.20 10.30 43.74
CA CYS A 278 21.94 10.81 44.90
C CYS A 278 21.99 12.34 44.82
N LEU A 279 21.18 13.00 45.64
CA LEU A 279 21.15 14.45 45.75
C LEU A 279 22.15 14.90 46.82
N GLN A 280 22.90 15.96 46.55
CA GLN A 280 23.75 16.58 47.56
C GLN A 280 22.86 17.23 48.65
N TRP A 281 23.12 16.89 49.91
CA TRP A 281 22.41 17.52 51.04
C TRP A 281 22.71 19.03 51.06
N PRO A 282 21.70 19.89 51.26
CA PRO A 282 21.90 21.33 51.36
C PRO A 282 22.94 21.65 52.45
N PRO A 283 24.00 22.42 52.14
CA PRO A 283 25.10 22.70 53.07
C PRO A 283 24.77 23.73 54.16
N ASP A 284 23.58 24.32 54.16
CA ASP A 284 23.13 25.33 55.10
C ASP A 284 22.17 24.79 56.18
N ASN A 285 22.24 25.36 57.39
CA ASN A 285 21.40 25.04 58.56
C ASN A 285 19.89 25.24 58.35
N SER A 286 19.44 25.57 57.13
CA SER A 286 18.03 25.67 56.73
C SER A 286 17.33 24.31 56.67
N SER A 287 18.08 23.20 56.64
CA SER A 287 17.51 21.85 56.57
C SER A 287 16.90 21.33 57.88
N PHE A 288 17.14 21.98 59.04
CA PHE A 288 16.61 21.53 60.33
C PHE A 288 15.38 22.32 60.83
N GLU A 289 14.99 23.42 60.20
CA GLU A 289 13.78 24.16 60.59
C GLU A 289 12.58 23.74 59.74
N ILE A 290 11.93 22.64 60.13
CA ILE A 290 10.49 22.42 59.87
C ILE A 290 9.68 23.30 60.84
N ASN A 291 10.09 24.56 61.05
CA ASN A 291 9.34 25.51 61.84
C ASN A 291 9.09 26.76 61.01
N ILE A 292 7.82 26.94 60.67
CA ILE A 292 7.28 28.15 60.06
C ILE A 292 7.54 29.30 61.02
N THR A 293 8.57 30.08 60.75
CA THR A 293 8.66 31.47 61.22
C THR A 293 9.24 32.31 60.11
N SER A 294 8.37 33.03 59.39
CA SER A 294 8.78 34.19 58.61
C SER A 294 9.29 35.26 59.57
N PHE A 295 10.58 35.23 59.90
CA PHE A 295 11.21 36.29 60.66
C PHE A 295 11.33 37.53 59.76
N PHE A 296 10.55 38.57 60.08
CA PHE A 296 10.75 39.91 59.53
C PHE A 296 11.98 40.53 60.21
N ASN A 297 13.13 40.52 59.53
CA ASN A 297 14.26 41.33 59.97
C ASN A 297 14.13 42.73 59.37
N ASN A 298 13.83 43.70 60.24
CA ASN A 298 13.94 45.12 59.93
C ASN A 298 15.41 45.52 60.11
N SER A 299 16.13 45.72 59.01
CA SER A 299 17.46 46.34 59.05
C SER A 299 17.33 47.79 58.60
N LEU A 300 17.83 48.70 59.44
CA LEU A 300 17.89 50.14 59.16
C LEU A 300 19.16 50.40 58.36
N ASP A 301 19.04 50.87 57.11
CA ASP A 301 20.22 51.33 56.37
C ASP A 301 20.56 52.78 56.75
N GLY A 302 21.80 53.20 56.49
CA GLY A 302 22.38 54.48 56.94
C GLY A 302 21.66 55.77 56.48
N ASN A 303 20.56 55.66 55.74
CA ASN A 303 19.68 56.76 55.30
C ASN A 303 18.27 56.73 55.94
N GLY A 304 18.04 55.88 56.94
CA GLY A 304 16.78 55.89 57.71
C GLY A 304 15.57 55.24 57.04
N THR A 305 15.77 54.47 55.95
CA THR A 305 14.71 53.66 55.33
C THR A 305 14.71 52.24 55.89
N THR A 306 13.58 51.84 56.48
CA THR A 306 13.33 50.45 56.90
C THR A 306 13.09 49.57 55.68
N PHE A 307 13.95 48.57 55.44
CA PHE A 307 13.71 47.52 54.43
C PHE A 307 13.20 46.25 55.11
N ASN A 308 12.00 45.79 54.71
CA ASN A 308 11.49 44.47 55.08
C ASN A 308 12.20 43.40 54.22
N ARG A 309 13.11 42.62 54.82
CA ARG A 309 13.67 41.45 54.14
C ARG A 309 12.83 40.23 54.44
N THR A 310 12.06 39.75 53.46
CA THR A 310 11.42 38.43 53.50
C THR A 310 12.47 37.35 53.19
N MET A 311 12.76 36.48 54.14
CA MET A 311 13.60 35.29 53.91
C MET A 311 12.74 34.23 53.19
N SER A 312 13.12 33.85 51.97
CA SER A 312 12.39 32.86 51.18
C SER A 312 12.51 31.47 51.79
N MET A 313 11.38 30.78 51.97
CA MET A 313 11.31 29.38 52.38
C MET A 313 12.04 28.49 51.35
N PHE A 314 12.82 27.52 51.83
CA PHE A 314 13.55 26.59 50.96
C PHE A 314 12.57 25.76 50.10
N ASN A 315 12.68 25.87 48.77
CA ASN A 315 11.82 25.14 47.84
C ASN A 315 12.44 23.79 47.44
N TRP A 316 11.88 22.70 47.97
CA TRP A 316 12.33 21.35 47.66
C TRP A 316 12.10 20.95 46.20
N ASP A 317 11.03 21.42 45.55
CA ASP A 317 10.72 21.05 44.17
C ASP A 317 11.77 21.63 43.21
N ASP A 318 12.10 22.92 43.37
CA ASP A 318 13.14 23.60 42.58
C ASP A 318 14.54 22.99 42.83
N TYR A 319 14.83 22.60 44.08
CA TYR A 319 16.13 22.04 44.45
C TYR A 319 16.33 20.60 43.96
N ILE A 320 15.28 19.77 43.95
CA ILE A 320 15.33 18.40 43.42
C ILE A 320 15.40 18.38 41.88
N GLU A 321 14.82 19.39 41.22
CA GLU A 321 14.85 19.52 39.76
C GLU A 321 16.18 20.06 39.22
N ASP A 322 16.98 20.73 40.06
CA ASP A 322 18.31 21.21 39.71
C ASP A 322 19.31 20.06 39.47
N LYS A 323 19.65 19.87 38.18
CA LYS A 323 20.61 18.85 37.72
C LYS A 323 22.02 19.04 38.28
N SER A 324 22.39 20.25 38.71
CA SER A 324 23.72 20.52 39.29
C SER A 324 23.89 19.94 40.70
N LYS A 325 22.79 19.64 41.39
CA LYS A 325 22.78 19.06 42.76
C LYS A 325 22.75 17.54 42.77
N ILE A 326 22.61 16.93 41.60
CA ILE A 326 22.62 15.48 41.42
C ILE A 326 24.06 15.05 41.20
N TYR A 327 24.52 14.04 41.94
CA TYR A 327 25.86 13.48 41.75
C TYR A 327 25.94 12.77 40.39
N SER A 328 26.70 13.32 39.45
CA SER A 328 27.00 12.70 38.16
C SER A 328 28.44 12.20 38.13
N PHE A 329 28.65 10.92 37.83
CA PHE A 329 29.95 10.43 37.41
C PHE A 329 30.27 11.05 36.04
N SER A 330 31.16 12.04 36.01
CA SER A 330 31.72 12.55 34.77
C SER A 330 32.71 11.50 34.26
N HIS A 331 32.41 10.89 33.12
CA HIS A 331 33.29 9.91 32.49
C HIS A 331 34.10 10.53 31.36
#